data_AF-A0A9W9ZIC1-F1
#
_entry.id   AF-A0A9W9ZIC1-F1
#
_cell.length_a   1.000
_cell.length_b   1.000
_cell.length_c   1.000
_cell.angle_alpha   90.00
_cell.angle_beta   90.00
_cell.angle_gamma   90.00
#
_symmetry.space_group_name_H-M   'P 1'
#
loop_
_entity.id
_entity.type
_entity.pdbx_description
1 polymer ?
#
loop_
_entity_poly.entity_id
_entity_poly.type
_entity_poly.pdbx_seq_one_letter_code
_entity_poly.pdbx_strand_id
1 'polypeptide(L)'
;MYNWTYYASLYFSASVIPTIGYGHMAPSTFGVDFSVFSTPYLVYRCCMLVLKSIGERINELLENGFILISSKHHLRQDKSTKIKVMLSTAGLVLVLLLLGGLLYLSEGWSYFDGVYYCFIALSTIGFGDMVPRKGREPSSGSKRWNLSSGLYTLY
;
A
#
# COMPACT_ATOMS: atom_id res chain seq x y z
N MET A 1 -22.04 0.78 -17.33
CA MET A 1 -22.05 -0.22 -16.25
C MET A 1 -20.70 -0.93 -16.24
N TYR A 2 -20.03 -1.04 -15.10
CA TYR A 2 -18.76 -1.78 -15.02
C TYR A 2 -19.03 -3.27 -15.16
N ASN A 3 -18.27 -3.97 -16.00
CA ASN A 3 -18.34 -5.43 -16.10
C ASN A 3 -17.58 -6.03 -14.91
N TRP A 4 -18.32 -6.53 -13.93
CA TRP A 4 -17.80 -7.29 -12.79
C TRP A 4 -17.34 -8.67 -13.26
N THR A 5 -16.11 -8.74 -13.78
CA THR A 5 -15.42 -10.00 -14.06
C THR A 5 -14.76 -10.53 -12.78
N TYR A 6 -14.45 -11.84 -12.73
CA TYR A 6 -13.76 -12.45 -11.58
C TYR A 6 -12.48 -11.69 -11.19
N TYR A 7 -11.67 -11.28 -12.18
CA TYR A 7 -10.47 -10.47 -11.95
C TYR A 7 -10.78 -9.08 -11.36
N ALA A 8 -11.83 -8.42 -11.83
CA ALA A 8 -12.26 -7.13 -11.29
C ALA A 8 -12.76 -7.26 -9.84
N SER A 9 -13.49 -8.33 -9.51
CA SER A 9 -13.96 -8.62 -8.15
C SER A 9 -12.82 -8.97 -7.19
N LEU A 10 -11.80 -9.71 -7.67
CA LEU A 10 -10.59 -9.98 -6.90
C LEU A 10 -9.79 -8.70 -6.64
N TYR A 11 -9.62 -7.86 -7.65
CA TYR A 11 -8.92 -6.58 -7.50
C TYR A 11 -9.65 -5.64 -6.54
N PHE A 12 -10.99 -5.56 -6.64
CA PHE A 12 -11.84 -4.83 -5.70
C PHE A 12 -11.64 -5.36 -4.27
N SER A 13 -11.73 -6.68 -4.07
CA SER A 13 -11.53 -7.30 -2.74
C SER A 13 -10.11 -7.04 -2.20
N ALA A 14 -9.09 -7.15 -3.04
CA ALA A 14 -7.70 -6.87 -2.69
C ALA A 14 -7.44 -5.40 -2.34
N SER A 15 -8.29 -4.47 -2.78
CA SER A 15 -8.24 -3.05 -2.37
C SER A 15 -9.07 -2.75 -1.12
N VAL A 16 -10.19 -3.47 -0.90
CA VAL A 16 -11.08 -3.26 0.25
C VAL A 16 -10.53 -3.90 1.53
N ILE A 17 -9.91 -5.08 1.42
CA ILE A 17 -9.33 -5.84 2.55
C ILE A 17 -8.25 -5.04 3.31
N PRO A 18 -7.23 -4.46 2.65
CA PRO A 18 -6.23 -3.59 3.27
C PRO A 18 -6.72 -2.14 3.40
N THR A 19 -8.04 -1.89 3.26
CA THR A 19 -8.67 -0.57 3.39
C THR A 19 -8.14 0.52 2.45
N ILE A 20 -7.51 0.14 1.32
CA ILE A 20 -7.01 1.08 0.30
C ILE A 20 -8.18 1.75 -0.42
N GLY A 21 -9.18 0.97 -0.85
CA GLY A 21 -10.47 1.50 -1.31
C GLY A 21 -10.40 2.58 -2.40
N TYR A 22 -9.70 2.35 -3.51
CA TYR A 22 -9.47 3.30 -4.61
C TYR A 22 -10.72 3.97 -5.23
N GLY A 23 -11.95 3.57 -4.88
CA GLY A 23 -13.19 4.26 -5.24
C GLY A 23 -13.65 4.19 -6.71
N HIS A 24 -12.84 3.65 -7.63
CA HIS A 24 -13.15 3.59 -9.06
C HIS A 24 -14.12 2.45 -9.46
N MET A 25 -14.48 1.58 -8.51
CA MET A 25 -15.51 0.55 -8.65
C MET A 25 -16.29 0.46 -7.33
N ALA A 26 -17.60 0.67 -7.38
CA ALA A 26 -18.50 0.54 -6.23
C ALA A 26 -19.73 -0.28 -6.63
N PRO A 27 -20.18 -1.23 -5.79
CA PRO A 27 -21.44 -1.93 -6.04
C PRO A 27 -22.61 -0.93 -5.96
N SER A 28 -23.58 -1.05 -6.86
CA SER A 28 -24.72 -0.12 -6.96
C SER A 28 -26.04 -0.74 -6.51
N THR A 29 -26.00 -1.88 -5.80
CA THR A 29 -27.19 -2.66 -5.44
C THR A 29 -27.49 -2.51 -3.94
N PHE A 30 -28.72 -2.09 -3.64
CA PHE A 30 -29.21 -1.89 -2.28
C PHE A 30 -29.07 -3.18 -1.45
N GLY A 31 -28.29 -3.15 -0.37
CA GLY A 31 -28.01 -4.29 0.51
C GLY A 31 -26.59 -4.86 0.40
N VAL A 32 -25.90 -4.66 -0.73
CA VAL A 32 -24.46 -4.99 -0.85
C VAL A 32 -23.62 -3.98 -0.05
N ASP A 33 -24.11 -2.75 0.09
CA ASP A 33 -23.48 -1.70 0.90
C ASP A 33 -23.27 -2.15 2.35
N PHE A 34 -24.28 -2.77 2.99
CA PHE A 34 -24.16 -3.22 4.38
C PHE A 34 -23.15 -4.36 4.56
N SER A 35 -23.05 -5.28 3.59
CA SER A 35 -21.99 -6.30 3.56
C SER A 35 -20.61 -5.66 3.34
N VAL A 36 -20.51 -4.66 2.46
CA VAL A 36 -19.26 -3.94 2.20
C VAL A 36 -18.81 -3.09 3.39
N PHE A 37 -19.72 -2.62 4.25
CA PHE A 37 -19.36 -1.93 5.50
C PHE A 37 -19.04 -2.88 6.67
N SER A 38 -19.69 -4.05 6.75
CA SER A 38 -19.52 -5.00 7.86
C SER A 38 -18.37 -6.01 7.66
N THR A 39 -18.18 -6.51 6.42
CA THR A 39 -17.12 -7.46 6.07
C THR A 39 -15.69 -6.93 6.29
N PRO A 40 -15.33 -5.65 6.00
CA PRO A 40 -13.98 -5.17 6.24
C PRO A 40 -13.67 -5.04 7.71
N TYR A 41 -14.61 -4.89 8.65
CA TYR A 41 -14.24 -4.73 10.07
C TYR A 41 -13.62 -6.01 10.65
N LEU A 42 -14.23 -7.18 10.39
CA LEU A 42 -13.70 -8.47 10.83
C LEU A 42 -12.43 -8.84 10.06
N VAL A 43 -12.43 -8.62 8.73
CA VAL A 43 -11.29 -8.95 7.88
C VAL A 43 -10.10 -8.02 8.15
N TYR A 44 -10.32 -6.73 8.38
CA TYR A 44 -9.30 -5.77 8.82
C TYR A 44 -8.68 -6.21 10.15
N ARG A 45 -9.49 -6.61 11.13
CA ARG A 45 -9.00 -7.15 12.40
C ARG A 45 -8.15 -8.41 12.20
N CYS A 46 -8.57 -9.36 11.36
CA CYS A 46 -7.79 -10.56 11.06
C CYS A 46 -6.50 -10.25 10.29
N CYS A 47 -6.54 -9.41 9.25
CA CYS A 47 -5.37 -9.01 8.47
C CYS A 47 -4.36 -8.27 9.34
N MET A 48 -4.79 -7.36 10.22
CA MET A 48 -3.91 -6.67 11.16
C MET A 48 -3.27 -7.63 12.17
N LEU A 49 -4.02 -8.65 12.65
CA LEU A 49 -3.47 -9.67 13.53
C LEU A 49 -2.43 -10.55 12.83
N VAL A 50 -2.69 -10.94 11.59
CA VAL A 50 -1.76 -11.73 10.77
C VAL A 50 -0.51 -10.91 10.45
N LEU A 51 -0.66 -9.65 10.03
CA LEU A 51 0.45 -8.74 9.79
C LEU A 51 1.28 -8.51 11.05
N LYS A 52 0.64 -8.31 12.20
CA LYS A 52 1.34 -8.20 13.49
C LYS A 52 2.11 -9.48 13.83
N SER A 53 1.50 -10.66 13.67
CA SER A 53 2.17 -11.93 13.95
C SER A 53 3.35 -12.18 13.01
N ILE A 54 3.20 -11.87 11.71
CA ILE A 54 4.29 -11.96 10.74
C ILE A 54 5.39 -10.96 11.09
N GLY A 55 5.04 -9.72 11.44
CA GLY A 55 5.98 -8.69 11.86
C GLY A 55 6.76 -9.08 13.11
N GLU A 56 6.10 -9.66 14.11
CA GLU A 56 6.74 -10.20 15.32
C GLU A 56 7.71 -11.34 14.97
N ARG A 57 7.30 -12.28 14.11
CA ARG A 57 8.18 -13.36 13.63
C ARG A 57 9.40 -12.84 12.87
N ILE A 58 9.23 -11.84 12.00
CA ILE A 58 10.35 -11.19 11.30
C ILE A 58 11.29 -10.53 12.30
N ASN A 59 10.75 -9.81 13.28
CA ASN A 59 11.54 -9.15 14.32
C ASN A 59 12.31 -10.15 15.17
N GLU A 60 11.69 -11.27 15.55
CA GLU A 60 12.32 -12.37 16.28
C GLU A 60 13.42 -13.03 15.45
N LEU A 61 13.21 -13.27 14.16
CA LEU A 61 14.24 -13.81 13.27
C LEU A 61 15.42 -12.86 13.12
N LEU A 62 15.15 -11.55 12.98
CA LEU A 62 16.19 -10.52 12.94
C LEU A 62 16.93 -10.45 14.27
N GLU A 63 16.23 -10.43 15.40
CA GLU A 63 16.82 -10.37 16.74
C GLU A 63 17.66 -11.63 17.03
N ASN A 64 17.13 -12.81 16.75
CA ASN A 64 17.85 -14.07 16.92
C ASN A 64 19.07 -14.15 16.00
N GLY A 65 18.96 -13.72 14.73
CA GLY A 65 20.09 -13.62 13.81
C GLY A 65 21.15 -12.63 14.28
N PHE A 66 20.74 -11.46 14.78
CA PHE A 66 21.64 -10.46 15.37
C PHE A 66 22.32 -11.00 16.63
N ILE A 67 21.62 -11.75 17.48
CA ILE A 67 22.19 -12.39 18.66
C ILE A 67 23.18 -13.49 18.27
N LEU A 68 22.94 -14.27 17.22
CA LEU A 68 23.92 -15.26 16.72
C LEU A 68 25.21 -14.59 16.23
N ILE A 69 25.07 -13.48 15.48
CA ILE A 69 26.20 -12.67 15.01
C ILE A 69 26.92 -12.00 16.19
N SER A 70 26.18 -11.51 17.17
CA SER A 70 26.70 -10.89 18.39
C SER A 70 27.26 -11.90 19.39
N SER A 71 26.84 -13.16 19.36
CA SER A 71 27.36 -14.23 20.21
C SER A 71 28.79 -14.60 19.78
N LYS A 72 29.06 -14.50 18.46
CA LYS A 72 30.40 -14.63 17.90
C LYS A 72 31.31 -13.44 18.26
N HIS A 73 30.74 -12.28 18.59
CA HIS A 73 31.44 -11.05 18.99
C HIS A 73 31.00 -10.64 20.41
N HIS A 74 31.63 -11.23 21.43
CA HIS A 74 31.33 -11.12 22.87
C HIS A 74 31.11 -9.67 23.40
N LEU A 75 29.96 -9.07 23.11
CA LEU A 75 29.61 -7.71 23.49
C LEU A 75 28.19 -7.69 24.09
N ARG A 76 28.17 -7.75 25.42
CA ARG A 76 27.25 -7.06 26.35
C ARG A 76 25.85 -6.78 25.78
N GLN A 77 24.89 -7.66 26.09
CA GLN A 77 23.46 -7.41 25.89
C GLN A 77 23.06 -6.15 26.67
N ASP A 78 22.73 -5.08 25.95
CA ASP A 78 22.16 -3.87 26.51
C ASP A 78 20.96 -3.44 25.65
N LYS A 79 20.08 -2.61 26.21
CA LYS A 79 18.83 -2.06 25.65
C LYS A 79 18.94 -1.55 24.20
N SER A 80 20.16 -1.32 23.72
CA SER A 80 20.53 -1.02 22.34
C SER A 80 20.05 -2.06 21.30
N THR A 81 19.93 -3.35 21.65
CA THR A 81 19.50 -4.39 20.66
C THR A 81 18.08 -4.14 20.16
N LYS A 82 17.14 -3.78 21.04
CA LYS A 82 15.75 -3.45 20.63
C LYS A 82 15.70 -2.26 19.68
N ILE A 83 16.50 -1.23 19.95
CA ILE A 83 16.60 -0.04 19.09
C ILE A 83 17.22 -0.42 17.73
N LYS A 84 18.27 -1.27 17.72
CA LYS A 84 18.90 -1.75 16.48
C LYS A 84 17.93 -2.58 15.64
N VAL A 85 17.13 -3.46 16.24
CA VAL A 85 16.11 -4.26 15.54
C VAL A 85 14.99 -3.35 15.00
N MET A 86 14.54 -2.36 15.78
CA MET A 86 13.52 -1.40 15.33
C MET A 86 14.01 -0.49 14.18
N LEU A 87 15.29 -0.07 14.22
CA LEU A 87 15.92 0.64 13.10
C LEU A 87 16.12 -0.27 11.88
N SER A 88 16.47 -1.55 12.09
CA SER A 88 16.62 -2.55 11.03
C SER A 88 15.30 -2.80 10.31
N THR A 89 14.19 -2.89 11.04
CA THR A 89 12.86 -3.12 10.44
C THR A 89 12.34 -1.89 9.72
N ALA A 90 12.57 -0.69 10.26
CA ALA A 90 12.33 0.57 9.55
C ALA A 90 13.15 0.66 8.26
N GLY A 91 14.43 0.26 8.30
CA GLY A 91 15.30 0.17 7.12
C GLY A 91 14.79 -0.82 6.08
N LEU A 92 14.26 -1.97 6.50
CA LEU A 92 13.66 -2.96 5.60
C LEU A 92 12.44 -2.39 4.88
N VAL A 93 11.55 -1.67 5.58
CA VAL A 93 10.41 -0.99 4.96
C VAL A 93 10.86 0.06 3.96
N LEU A 94 11.91 0.82 4.27
CA LEU A 94 12.49 1.79 3.35
C LEU A 94 13.04 1.11 2.08
N VAL A 95 13.76 0.01 2.22
CA VAL A 95 14.28 -0.76 1.07
C VAL A 95 13.14 -1.30 0.21
N LEU A 96 12.06 -1.80 0.80
CA LEU A 96 10.87 -2.25 0.06
C LEU A 96 10.24 -1.11 -0.77
N LEU A 97 10.18 0.11 -0.23
CA LEU A 97 9.69 1.29 -0.96
C LEU A 97 10.58 1.64 -2.16
N LEU A 98 11.90 1.67 -1.95
CA LEU A 98 12.86 1.98 -3.02
C LEU A 98 12.86 0.91 -4.12
N LEU A 99 12.76 -0.37 -3.74
CA LEU A 99 12.65 -1.50 -4.66
C LEU A 99 11.33 -1.46 -5.44
N GLY A 100 10.23 -1.10 -4.79
CA GLY A 100 8.94 -0.87 -5.43
C GLY A 100 9.03 0.18 -6.54
N GLY A 101 9.69 1.32 -6.27
CA GLY A 101 9.99 2.33 -7.28
C GLY A 101 10.79 1.80 -8.48
N LEU A 102 11.80 0.95 -8.23
CA LEU A 102 12.59 0.31 -9.29
C LEU A 102 11.76 -0.66 -10.15
N LEU A 103 10.82 -1.39 -9.54
CA LEU A 103 9.93 -2.29 -10.30
C LEU A 103 9.04 -1.49 -11.25
N TYR A 104 8.48 -0.36 -10.81
CA TYR A 104 7.62 0.47 -11.64
C TYR A 104 8.36 1.27 -12.72
N LEU A 105 9.68 1.47 -12.59
CA LEU A 105 10.51 1.94 -13.72
C LEU A 105 10.42 1.00 -14.92
N SER A 106 10.34 -0.32 -14.70
CA SER A 106 10.22 -1.30 -15.78
C SER A 106 8.87 -1.25 -16.50
N GLU A 107 7.84 -0.67 -15.85
CA GLU A 107 6.52 -0.43 -16.42
C GLU A 107 6.40 0.93 -17.13
N GLY A 108 7.50 1.70 -17.21
CA GLY A 108 7.54 3.02 -17.86
C GLY A 108 7.09 4.17 -16.96
N TRP A 109 6.97 3.97 -15.65
CA TRP A 109 6.65 5.03 -14.70
C TRP A 109 7.91 5.76 -14.24
N SER A 110 7.79 7.01 -13.79
CA SER A 110 8.89 7.70 -13.11
C SER A 110 9.22 7.01 -11.79
N TYR A 111 10.50 7.00 -11.40
CA TYR A 111 10.94 6.43 -10.13
C TYR A 111 10.17 7.01 -8.95
N PHE A 112 9.98 8.33 -8.95
CA PHE A 112 9.25 9.04 -7.90
C PHE A 112 7.77 8.66 -7.85
N ASP A 113 7.14 8.44 -9.01
CA ASP A 113 5.74 8.02 -9.07
C ASP A 113 5.58 6.57 -8.58
N GLY A 114 6.54 5.70 -8.91
CA GLY A 114 6.57 4.33 -8.40
C GLY A 114 6.74 4.26 -6.87
N VAL A 115 7.67 5.05 -6.31
CA VAL A 115 7.84 5.15 -4.85
C VAL A 115 6.60 5.75 -4.19
N TYR A 116 6.00 6.79 -4.78
CA TYR A 116 4.78 7.41 -4.27
C TYR A 116 3.61 6.42 -4.27
N TYR A 117 3.43 5.64 -5.35
CA TYR A 117 2.42 4.57 -5.43
C TYR A 117 2.62 3.51 -4.34
N CYS A 118 3.86 3.02 -4.18
CA CYS A 118 4.17 2.05 -3.13
C CYS A 118 3.92 2.62 -1.73
N PHE A 119 4.23 3.90 -1.50
CA PHE A 119 3.96 4.57 -0.24
C PHE A 119 2.46 4.66 0.05
N ILE A 120 1.63 5.15 -0.87
CA ILE A 120 0.18 5.29 -0.65
C ILE A 120 -0.52 3.92 -0.49
N ALA A 121 0.00 2.88 -1.14
CA ALA A 121 -0.50 1.51 -1.01
C ALA A 121 -0.09 0.87 0.32
N LEU A 122 1.18 0.97 0.72
CA LEU A 122 1.70 0.40 1.98
C LEU A 122 1.22 1.15 3.23
N SER A 123 1.04 2.46 3.13
CA SER A 123 0.45 3.28 4.20
C SER A 123 -1.07 3.12 4.29
N THR A 124 -1.70 2.36 3.39
CA THR A 124 -3.15 2.16 3.27
C THR A 124 -3.96 3.44 3.03
N ILE A 125 -3.30 4.54 2.63
CA ILE A 125 -3.96 5.82 2.31
C ILE A 125 -4.81 5.68 1.04
N GLY A 126 -4.26 5.04 0.00
CA GLY A 126 -5.04 4.59 -1.15
C GLY A 126 -5.79 5.66 -1.95
N PHE A 127 -5.22 6.85 -2.16
CA PHE A 127 -5.89 7.96 -2.87
C PHE A 127 -6.50 7.58 -4.23
N GLY A 128 -5.91 6.61 -4.95
CA GLY A 128 -6.45 6.08 -6.22
C GLY A 128 -6.29 7.03 -7.41
N ASP A 129 -5.49 8.08 -7.23
CA ASP A 129 -5.01 8.99 -8.27
C ASP A 129 -4.08 8.29 -9.26
N MET A 130 -3.27 7.34 -8.77
CA MET A 130 -2.40 6.49 -9.57
C MET A 130 -2.73 5.01 -9.33
N VAL A 131 -3.04 4.31 -10.40
CA VAL A 131 -3.36 2.88 -10.37
C VAL A 131 -2.65 2.20 -11.54
N PRO A 132 -1.91 1.09 -11.32
CA PRO A 132 -1.28 0.33 -12.39
C PRO A 132 -2.37 -0.28 -13.28
N ARG A 133 -2.71 0.44 -14.36
CA ARG A 133 -3.48 -0.07 -15.49
C ARG A 133 -2.53 -0.19 -16.66
N LYS A 134 -2.54 -1.34 -17.32
CA LYS A 134 -1.88 -1.56 -18.61
C LYS A 134 -2.16 -0.36 -19.53
N GLY A 135 -1.17 0.52 -19.73
CA GLY A 135 -1.17 1.54 -20.77
C GLY A 135 -1.57 2.98 -20.39
N ARG A 136 -1.50 3.43 -19.13
CA ARG A 136 -1.46 4.88 -18.85
C ARG A 136 -0.27 5.23 -17.98
N GLU A 137 0.58 6.11 -18.51
CA GLU A 137 1.56 6.84 -17.71
C GLU A 137 0.83 7.59 -16.57
N PRO A 138 1.42 7.71 -15.37
CA PRO A 138 0.94 8.65 -14.37
C PRO A 138 0.95 10.03 -15.03
N SER A 139 -0.23 10.51 -15.39
CA SER A 139 -0.37 11.71 -16.20
C SER A 139 0.21 12.90 -15.45
N SER A 140 1.37 13.35 -15.93
CA SER A 140 1.89 14.71 -15.82
C SER A 140 0.78 15.70 -15.46
N GLY A 141 0.94 16.34 -14.31
CA GLY A 141 0.02 17.31 -13.73
C GLY A 141 -0.21 18.53 -14.64
N SER A 142 -1.05 18.36 -15.65
CA SER A 142 -1.69 19.46 -16.35
C SER A 142 -3.16 19.13 -16.56
N LYS A 143 -3.92 19.09 -15.45
CA LYS A 143 -5.25 19.69 -15.49
C LYS A 143 -5.05 21.18 -15.79
N ARG A 144 -4.85 21.50 -17.07
CA ARG A 144 -4.99 22.85 -17.59
C ARG A 144 -6.44 23.20 -17.30
N TRP A 145 -6.66 23.96 -16.23
CA TRP A 145 -7.93 24.60 -15.98
C TRP A 145 -8.24 25.42 -17.23
N ASN A 146 -9.10 24.88 -18.10
CA ASN A 146 -9.72 25.67 -19.13
C ASN A 146 -10.60 26.67 -18.38
N LEU A 147 -10.00 27.82 -18.03
CA LEU A 147 -10.68 29.01 -17.51
C LEU A 147 -11.77 29.52 -18.48
N SER A 148 -11.87 28.93 -19.67
CA SER A 148 -12.88 29.20 -20.68
C SER A 148 -14.20 28.44 -20.50
N SER A 149 -14.29 27.37 -19.69
CA SER A 149 -15.56 26.64 -19.53
C SER A 149 -16.48 27.16 -18.42
N GLY A 150 -16.04 28.15 -17.64
CA GLY A 150 -16.85 28.75 -16.57
C GLY A 150 -17.80 29.89 -17.01
N LEU A 151 -17.68 30.38 -18.25
CA LEU A 151 -18.44 31.53 -18.74
C LEU A 151 -19.68 31.19 -19.58
N TYR A 152 -19.91 29.91 -19.89
CA TYR A 152 -21.03 29.49 -20.75
C TYR A 152 -22.22 28.88 -19.98
N THR A 153 -22.22 28.93 -18.64
CA THR A 153 -23.28 28.33 -17.81
C THR A 153 -24.17 29.37 -17.11
N LEU A 154 -24.09 30.64 -17.52
CA LEU A 154 -24.90 31.75 -16.97
C LEU A 154 -25.62 32.58 -18.05
N TYR A 155 -26.08 31.94 -19.13
CA TYR A 155 -27.14 32.46 -19.99
C TYR A 155 -28.07 31.33 -20.43
#